data_AF-C8Z828-F1
#
_entry.id   AF-C8Z828-F1
#
_cell.length_a   1.000
_cell.length_b   1.000
_cell.length_c   1.000
_cell.angle_alpha   90.00
_cell.angle_beta   90.00
_cell.angle_gamma   90.00
#
_symmetry.space_group_name_H-M   'P 1'
#
loop_
_entity.id
_entity.type
_entity.pdbx_description
1 polymer ?
#
loop_
_entity_poly.entity_id
_entity_poly.type
_entity_poly.pdbx_seq_one_letter_code
_entity_poly.pdbx_strand_id
1 'polypeptide(L)'
;MTYEQLYKEFHSSKSFQPFIHLDTQPKFAICGLIVTLAVLSSALFTVGSKSSYIKKLFFYTILSVIGSLFAGLTTVFASNSFGVYV
;
A
#
# COMPACT_ATOMS: atom_id res chain seq x y z
N MET A 1 26.08 6.36 -26.83
CA MET A 1 26.64 5.68 -25.65
C MET A 1 27.25 4.37 -26.13
N THR A 2 28.57 4.22 -26.05
CA THR A 2 29.22 2.96 -26.44
C THR A 2 29.13 1.94 -25.29
N TYR A 3 29.18 0.65 -25.60
CA TYR A 3 29.15 -0.42 -24.59
C TYR A 3 30.18 -0.18 -23.48
N GLU A 4 31.38 0.25 -23.84
CA GLU A 4 32.46 0.50 -22.90
C GLU A 4 32.17 1.66 -21.93
N GLN A 5 31.44 2.69 -22.38
CA GLN A 5 30.99 3.79 -21.52
C GLN A 5 29.96 3.29 -20.50
N LEU A 6 28.96 2.52 -20.95
CA LEU A 6 27.93 1.94 -20.08
C LEU A 6 28.52 0.95 -19.06
N TYR A 7 29.49 0.14 -19.48
CA TYR A 7 30.15 -0.83 -18.61
C TYR A 7 30.93 -0.14 -17.48
N LYS A 8 31.70 0.91 -17.80
CA LYS A 8 32.43 1.71 -16.81
C LYS A 8 31.46 2.41 -15.85
N GLU A 9 30.38 2.97 -16.37
CA GLU A 9 29.36 3.66 -15.56
C GLU A 9 28.64 2.70 -14.61
N PHE A 10 28.21 1.53 -15.09
CA PHE A 10 27.56 0.50 -14.28
C PHE A 10 28.45 0.01 -13.12
N HIS A 11 29.74 -0.24 -13.38
CA HIS A 11 30.67 -0.71 -12.34
C HIS A 11 31.09 0.39 -11.35
N SER A 12 30.94 1.66 -11.74
CA SER A 12 31.19 2.80 -10.85
C SER A 12 29.96 3.21 -10.02
N SER A 13 28.79 2.68 -10.37
CA SER A 13 27.52 3.02 -9.74
C SER A 13 27.29 2.23 -8.45
N LYS A 14 26.53 2.83 -7.52
CA LYS A 14 26.13 2.16 -6.29
C LYS A 14 25.11 1.06 -6.60
N SER A 15 25.22 -0.06 -5.90
CA SER A 15 24.22 -1.13 -5.95
C SER A 15 22.84 -0.65 -5.51
N PHE A 16 21.80 -1.19 -6.13
CA PHE A 16 20.42 -0.92 -5.75
C PHE A 16 20.18 -1.23 -4.27
N GLN A 17 19.63 -0.25 -3.56
CA GLN A 17 19.18 -0.41 -2.19
C GLN A 17 17.64 -0.52 -2.20
N PRO A 18 17.06 -1.64 -1.76
CA PRO A 18 15.61 -1.80 -1.77
C PRO A 18 14.96 -0.83 -0.79
N PHE A 19 13.80 -0.30 -1.17
CA PHE A 19 13.02 0.58 -0.29
C PHE A 19 12.51 -0.19 0.95
N ILE A 20 11.95 -1.38 0.74
CA ILE A 20 11.52 -2.30 1.80
C ILE A 20 11.98 -3.71 1.44
N HIS A 21 12.71 -4.35 2.34
CA HIS A 21 13.22 -5.71 2.15
C HIS A 21 12.09 -6.75 2.18
N LEU A 22 12.17 -7.75 1.29
CA LEU A 22 11.13 -8.76 1.07
C LEU A 22 10.82 -9.60 2.32
N ASP A 23 11.81 -9.85 3.18
CA ASP A 23 11.67 -10.57 4.44
C ASP A 23 10.74 -9.85 5.44
N THR A 24 10.63 -8.52 5.34
CA THR A 24 9.77 -7.70 6.21
C THR A 24 8.38 -7.42 5.60
N GLN A 25 8.23 -7.51 4.28
CA GLN A 25 6.97 -7.20 3.58
C GLN A 25 5.75 -8.00 4.07
N PRO A 26 5.85 -9.30 4.44
CA PRO A 26 4.71 -10.04 4.99
C PRO A 26 4.16 -9.43 6.28
N LYS A 27 5.03 -8.89 7.14
CA LYS A 27 4.62 -8.23 8.39
C LYS A 27 3.83 -6.95 8.08
N PHE A 28 4.31 -6.16 7.12
CA PHE A 28 3.59 -4.97 6.65
C PHE A 28 2.25 -5.32 6.00
N ALA A 29 2.18 -6.42 5.24
CA ALA A 29 0.94 -6.89 4.66
C ALA A 29 -0.09 -7.27 5.74
N ILE A 30 0.31 -8.01 6.78
CA ILE A 30 -0.59 -8.39 7.88
C ILE A 30 -1.06 -7.15 8.65
N CYS A 31 -0.14 -6.27 9.05
CA CYS A 31 -0.50 -5.05 9.77
C CYS A 31 -1.38 -4.13 8.92
N GLY A 32 -1.04 -3.93 7.65
CA GLY A 32 -1.80 -3.13 6.70
C GLY A 32 -3.21 -3.69 6.47
N LEU A 33 -3.35 -5.01 6.43
CA LEU A 33 -4.64 -5.68 6.28
C LEU A 33 -5.53 -5.46 7.51
N ILE A 34 -4.98 -5.55 8.72
CA ILE A 34 -5.71 -5.26 9.95
C ILE A 34 -6.21 -3.81 9.95
N VAL A 35 -5.34 -2.84 9.61
CA VAL A 35 -5.69 -1.42 9.55
C VAL A 35 -6.76 -1.17 8.49
N THR A 36 -6.57 -1.70 7.28
CA THR A 36 -7.52 -1.56 6.17
C THR A 36 -8.88 -2.12 6.53
N LEU A 37 -8.90 -3.33 7.11
CA LEU A 37 -10.14 -4.00 7.50
C LEU A 37 -10.90 -3.21 8.56
N ALA A 38 -10.21 -2.68 9.56
CA ALA A 38 -10.81 -1.83 10.57
C ALA A 38 -11.42 -0.55 9.96
N VAL A 39 -10.64 0.17 9.14
CA VAL A 39 -11.07 1.44 8.54
C VAL A 39 -12.25 1.26 7.59
N LEU A 40 -12.18 0.28 6.68
CA LEU A 40 -13.26 0.02 5.73
C LEU A 40 -14.51 -0.54 6.42
N SER A 41 -14.37 -1.36 7.46
CA SER A 41 -15.52 -1.81 8.25
C SER A 41 -16.21 -0.61 8.94
N SER A 42 -15.44 0.29 9.56
CA SER A 42 -15.98 1.52 10.15
C SER A 42 -16.63 2.44 9.11
N ALA A 43 -16.13 2.46 7.87
CA ALA A 43 -16.75 3.22 6.78
C ALA A 43 -18.17 2.73 6.50
N LEU A 44 -18.39 1.40 6.45
CA LEU A 44 -19.71 0.81 6.24
C LEU A 44 -20.69 1.14 7.38
N PHE A 45 -20.22 1.09 8.64
CA PHE A 45 -21.03 1.50 9.79
C PHE A 45 -21.42 2.98 9.74
N THR A 46 -20.55 3.83 9.19
CA THR A 46 -20.82 5.27 9.05
C THR A 46 -22.05 5.52 8.16
N VAL A 47 -22.18 4.77 7.05
CA VAL A 47 -23.35 4.86 6.14
C VAL A 47 -24.61 4.31 6.81
N GLY A 48 -24.51 3.22 7.56
CA GLY A 48 -25.62 2.60 8.29
C GLY A 48 -26.14 3.39 9.50
N SER A 49 -25.35 4.33 10.03
CA SER A 49 -25.71 5.11 11.22
C SER A 49 -26.94 6.02 11.03
N LYS A 50 -27.60 6.46 12.11
CA LYS A 50 -28.65 7.50 12.03
C LYS A 50 -28.01 8.88 12.08
N SER A 51 -27.52 9.37 10.94
CA SER A 51 -26.87 10.68 10.78
C SER A 51 -27.40 11.42 9.54
N SER A 52 -27.21 12.73 9.48
CA SER A 52 -27.59 13.56 8.33
C SER A 52 -26.82 13.11 7.08
N TYR A 53 -27.47 13.14 5.92
CA TYR A 53 -26.90 12.67 4.64
C TYR A 53 -25.53 13.28 4.33
N ILE A 54 -25.39 14.60 4.48
CA ILE A 54 -24.12 15.32 4.21
C ILE A 54 -22.99 14.84 5.14
N LYS A 55 -23.28 14.64 6.44
CA LYS A 55 -22.30 14.15 7.40
C LYS A 55 -21.88 12.72 7.06
N LYS A 56 -22.84 11.85 6.71
CA LYS A 56 -22.54 10.48 6.28
C LYS A 56 -21.64 10.46 5.06
N LEU A 57 -21.97 11.25 4.04
CA LEU A 57 -21.19 11.33 2.81
C LEU A 57 -19.77 11.79 3.12
N PHE A 58 -19.62 12.88 3.87
CA PHE A 58 -18.30 13.42 4.21
C PHE A 58 -17.42 12.41 4.96
N PHE A 59 -17.92 11.82 6.05
CA PHE A 59 -17.14 10.85 6.82
C PHE A 59 -16.89 9.56 6.04
N TYR A 60 -17.89 9.05 5.32
CA TYR A 60 -17.72 7.87 4.48
C TYR A 60 -16.65 8.08 3.41
N THR A 61 -16.65 9.23 2.73
CA THR A 61 -15.66 9.55 1.71
C THR A 61 -14.26 9.60 2.30
N ILE A 62 -14.06 10.27 3.44
CA ILE A 62 -12.74 10.34 4.08
C ILE A 62 -12.25 8.95 4.52
N LEU A 63 -13.10 8.19 5.21
CA LEU A 63 -12.73 6.84 5.66
C LEU A 63 -12.46 5.92 4.48
N SER A 64 -13.23 6.03 3.39
CA SER A 64 -13.05 5.22 2.20
C SER A 64 -11.76 5.58 1.45
N VAL A 65 -11.41 6.87 1.36
CA VAL A 65 -10.13 7.30 0.74
C VAL A 65 -8.96 6.74 1.54
N ILE A 66 -8.95 6.91 2.86
CA ILE A 66 -7.88 6.39 3.73
C ILE A 66 -7.83 4.86 3.61
N GLY A 67 -8.97 4.18 3.76
CA GLY A 67 -9.06 2.73 3.66
C GLY A 67 -8.59 2.20 2.31
N SER A 68 -8.92 2.88 1.21
CA SER A 68 -8.50 2.48 -0.15
C SER A 68 -6.99 2.64 -0.36
N LEU A 69 -6.36 3.68 0.20
CA LEU A 69 -4.91 3.86 0.12
C LEU A 69 -4.18 2.74 0.87
N PHE A 70 -4.62 2.43 2.09
CA PHE A 70 -4.07 1.32 2.86
C PHE A 70 -4.34 -0.03 2.20
N ALA A 71 -5.52 -0.24 1.59
CA ALA A 71 -5.84 -1.45 0.86
C ALA A 71 -4.87 -1.66 -0.31
N GLY A 72 -4.65 -0.65 -1.15
CA GLY A 72 -3.74 -0.75 -2.28
C GLY A 72 -2.31 -1.11 -1.87
N LEU A 73 -1.75 -0.39 -0.90
CA LEU A 73 -0.40 -0.68 -0.39
C LEU A 73 -0.29 -2.07 0.24
N THR A 74 -1.31 -2.46 1.01
CA THR A 74 -1.38 -3.78 1.64
C THR A 74 -1.39 -4.88 0.59
N THR A 75 -2.18 -4.73 -0.48
CA THR A 75 -2.27 -5.70 -1.56
C THR A 75 -0.95 -5.83 -2.32
N VAL A 76 -0.20 -4.74 -2.53
CA VAL A 76 1.15 -4.80 -3.14
C VAL A 76 2.09 -5.63 -2.26
N PHE A 77 2.17 -5.34 -0.95
CA PHE A 77 3.02 -6.11 -0.05
C PHE A 77 2.58 -7.57 0.08
N ALA A 78 1.28 -7.83 0.08
CA ALA A 78 0.74 -9.19 0.08
C ALA A 78 1.10 -9.94 -1.21
N SER A 79 0.93 -9.31 -2.38
CA SER A 79 1.26 -9.90 -3.68
C SER A 79 2.73 -10.30 -3.78
N ASN A 80 3.63 -9.42 -3.33
CA ASN A 80 5.06 -9.71 -3.25
C ASN A 80 5.38 -10.83 -2.25
N SER A 81 4.64 -10.90 -1.14
CA SER A 81 4.80 -11.95 -0.12
C SER A 81 4.36 -13.34 -0.63
N PHE A 82 3.42 -13.39 -1.58
CA PHE A 82 3.01 -14.63 -2.25
C PHE A 82 3.89 -14.99 -3.46
N GLY A 83 4.92 -14.20 -3.77
CA GLY A 83 5.90 -14.50 -4.82
C GLY A 83 5.40 -14.25 -6.25
N VAL A 84 4.28 -13.54 -6.42
CA VAL A 84 3.82 -13.11 -7.75
C VAL A 84 4.71 -11.97 -8.27
N TYR A 85 5.18 -11.14 -7.34
CA TYR A 85 5.98 -9.92 -7.56
C TYR A 85 5.28 -8.92 -8.51
N VAL A 86 5.55 -7.64 -8.31
CA VAL A 86 5.16 -6.57 -9.23
C VAL A 86 6.42 -5.89 -9.73
#